data_AF-A0AA39KZ92-F1
#
_entry.id   AF-A0AA39KZ92-F1
#
_cell.length_a   1.000
_cell.length_b   1.000
_cell.length_c   1.000
_cell.angle_alpha   90.00
_cell.angle_beta   90.00
_cell.angle_gamma   90.00
#
_symmetry.space_group_name_H-M   'P 1'
#
loop_
_entity.id
_entity.type
_entity.pdbx_description
1 polymer ?
#
loop_
_entity_poly.entity_id
_entity_poly.type
_entity_poly.pdbx_seq_one_letter_code
_entity_poly.pdbx_strand_id
1 'polypeptide(L)'
;MWRSTVITASDRIFPGLVYYNQEKQSWNAGNYIKSNLPLQMTLYFNVWLFPIWILIMLLGLNSKYYNLSVLHQFITITIYILIVVLECIRLYFGYVGNLSDKIPELACFWLISALLQFPLMGFILLDGNMLLFLVERVSTSMMILLVTMEIITGAIALKIIAECHSKKFYMAQLCGTAPKFN
;
A
#
# COMPACT_ATOMS: atom_id res chain seq x y z
N MET A 1 -38.13 -7.84 -16.30
CA MET A 1 -39.48 -8.29 -15.91
C MET A 1 -39.55 -9.80 -15.65
N TRP A 2 -39.05 -10.67 -16.54
CA TRP A 2 -39.04 -12.13 -16.33
C TRP A 2 -38.28 -12.61 -15.08
N ARG A 3 -37.11 -12.02 -14.78
CA ARG A 3 -36.28 -12.42 -13.62
C ARG A 3 -37.03 -12.37 -12.28
N SER A 4 -37.77 -11.29 -12.03
CA SER A 4 -38.54 -11.15 -10.78
C SER A 4 -39.64 -12.19 -10.68
N THR A 5 -40.33 -12.50 -11.79
CA THR A 5 -41.36 -13.53 -11.84
C THR A 5 -40.80 -14.92 -11.50
N VAL A 6 -39.62 -15.26 -12.01
CA VAL A 6 -38.96 -16.53 -11.72
C VAL A 6 -38.50 -16.61 -10.26
N ILE A 7 -37.95 -15.53 -9.72
CA ILE A 7 -37.52 -15.48 -8.31
C ILE A 7 -38.73 -15.62 -7.38
N THR A 8 -39.82 -14.90 -7.64
CA THR A 8 -41.05 -15.00 -6.85
C THR A 8 -41.68 -16.40 -6.92
N ALA A 9 -41.68 -17.02 -8.10
CA ALA A 9 -42.17 -18.39 -8.25
C ALA A 9 -41.30 -19.40 -7.51
N SER A 10 -39.97 -19.25 -7.59
CA SER A 10 -39.01 -20.10 -6.87
C SER A 10 -39.16 -19.98 -5.36
N ASP A 11 -39.38 -18.79 -4.82
CA ASP A 11 -39.49 -18.56 -3.36
C ASP A 11 -40.78 -19.14 -2.78
N ARG A 12 -41.86 -19.21 -3.59
CA ARG A 12 -43.08 -19.93 -3.23
C ARG A 12 -42.90 -21.44 -3.17
N ILE A 13 -42.09 -22.01 -4.05
CA ILE A 13 -41.86 -23.46 -4.13
C ILE A 13 -40.80 -23.89 -3.08
N PHE A 14 -39.79 -23.05 -2.86
CA PHE A 14 -38.67 -23.32 -1.97
C PHE A 14 -38.37 -22.10 -1.09
N PRO A 15 -39.13 -21.90 0.00
CA PRO A 15 -38.92 -20.77 0.89
C PRO A 15 -37.52 -20.83 1.51
N GLY A 16 -36.76 -19.73 1.40
CA GLY A 16 -35.41 -19.61 1.99
C GLY A 16 -34.24 -19.89 1.04
N LEU A 17 -34.48 -20.45 -0.16
CA LEU A 17 -33.42 -20.69 -1.15
C LEU A 17 -32.81 -19.39 -1.70
N VAL A 18 -33.65 -18.36 -1.85
CA VAL A 18 -33.20 -17.02 -2.28
C VAL A 18 -32.26 -16.40 -1.25
N TYR A 19 -32.62 -16.50 0.03
CA TYR A 19 -31.81 -16.01 1.15
C TYR A 19 -30.50 -16.80 1.29
N TYR A 20 -30.55 -18.13 1.19
CA TYR A 20 -29.35 -18.99 1.21
C TYR A 20 -28.37 -18.65 0.09
N ASN A 21 -28.85 -18.40 -1.12
CA ASN A 21 -28.00 -18.09 -2.27
C ASN A 21 -27.42 -16.67 -2.18
N GLN A 22 -28.18 -15.71 -1.64
CA GLN A 22 -27.71 -14.34 -1.37
C GLN A 22 -26.70 -14.29 -0.22
N GLU A 23 -26.96 -14.98 0.89
CA GLU A 23 -25.97 -15.16 1.96
C GLU A 23 -24.72 -15.80 1.37
N LYS A 24 -24.83 -16.95 0.70
CA LYS A 24 -23.67 -17.64 0.13
C LYS A 24 -22.89 -16.77 -0.86
N GLN A 25 -23.57 -15.90 -1.63
CA GLN A 25 -22.91 -14.89 -2.46
C GLN A 25 -22.20 -13.80 -1.64
N SER A 26 -22.79 -13.32 -0.54
CA SER A 26 -22.17 -12.34 0.36
C SER A 26 -20.95 -12.93 1.09
N TRP A 27 -21.08 -14.17 1.59
CA TRP A 27 -20.01 -14.95 2.21
C TRP A 27 -18.88 -15.24 1.22
N ASN A 28 -19.20 -15.65 -0.01
CA ASN A 28 -18.19 -15.86 -1.05
C ASN A 28 -17.51 -14.54 -1.44
N ALA A 29 -18.25 -13.43 -1.62
CA ALA A 29 -17.66 -12.12 -1.88
C ALA A 29 -16.78 -11.61 -0.72
N GLY A 30 -17.09 -11.99 0.52
CA GLY A 30 -16.23 -11.79 1.70
C GLY A 30 -14.95 -12.64 1.66
N ASN A 31 -15.04 -13.89 1.21
CA ASN A 31 -13.93 -14.85 1.15
C ASN A 31 -12.98 -14.68 -0.05
N TYR A 32 -13.35 -13.90 -1.07
CA TYR A 32 -12.50 -13.66 -2.25
C TYR A 32 -11.43 -12.58 -2.06
N ILE A 33 -11.38 -11.89 -0.92
CA ILE A 33 -10.32 -10.92 -0.68
C ILE A 33 -9.24 -11.58 0.15
N LYS A 34 -8.25 -12.09 -0.56
CA LYS A 34 -6.92 -12.35 -0.03
C LYS A 34 -6.06 -11.19 -0.50
N SER A 35 -5.38 -10.56 0.44
CA SER A 35 -4.32 -9.54 0.26
C SER A 35 -3.67 -9.54 -1.13
N ASN A 36 -3.40 -8.35 -1.70
CA ASN A 36 -2.71 -8.25 -2.98
C ASN A 36 -1.30 -8.84 -2.87
N LEU A 37 -1.10 -10.02 -3.48
CA LEU A 37 0.14 -10.80 -3.37
C LEU A 37 1.36 -10.07 -3.95
N PRO A 38 1.31 -9.49 -5.16
CA PRO A 38 2.40 -8.65 -5.67
C PRO A 38 2.85 -7.57 -4.69
N LEU A 39 1.90 -6.86 -4.08
CA LEU A 39 2.21 -5.82 -3.09
C LEU A 39 2.89 -6.40 -1.85
N GLN A 40 2.42 -7.54 -1.32
CA GLN A 40 3.09 -8.21 -0.20
C GLN A 40 4.52 -8.63 -0.53
N MET A 41 4.75 -9.16 -1.74
CA MET A 41 6.08 -9.56 -2.18
C MET A 41 7.04 -8.37 -2.24
N THR A 42 6.59 -7.23 -2.78
CA THR A 42 7.42 -6.02 -2.85
C THR A 42 7.75 -5.47 -1.46
N LEU A 43 6.76 -5.38 -0.58
CA LEU A 43 6.96 -4.98 0.82
C LEU A 43 7.94 -5.90 1.55
N TYR A 44 7.86 -7.21 1.33
CA TYR A 44 8.75 -8.18 1.94
C TYR A 44 10.21 -7.96 1.50
N PHE A 45 10.47 -7.78 0.20
CA PHE A 45 11.82 -7.47 -0.26
C PHE A 45 12.33 -6.15 0.32
N ASN A 46 11.45 -5.16 0.46
CA ASN A 46 11.81 -3.87 0.99
C ASN A 46 12.27 -3.93 2.46
N VAL A 47 11.56 -4.68 3.30
CA VAL A 47 11.95 -4.90 4.70
C VAL A 47 13.38 -5.43 4.83
N TRP A 48 13.84 -6.27 3.89
CA TRP A 48 15.20 -6.81 3.90
C TRP A 48 16.25 -5.89 3.28
N LEU A 49 15.89 -5.16 2.22
CA LEU A 49 16.82 -4.25 1.54
C LEU A 49 17.03 -2.95 2.31
N PHE A 50 16.02 -2.48 3.03
CA PHE A 50 16.05 -1.24 3.80
C PHE A 50 17.18 -1.14 4.84
N PRO A 51 17.42 -2.12 5.74
CA PRO A 51 18.52 -2.05 6.70
C PRO A 51 19.90 -2.05 6.02
N ILE A 52 20.04 -2.75 4.89
CA ILE A 52 21.26 -2.75 4.07
C ILE A 52 21.47 -1.35 3.47
N TRP A 53 20.41 -0.75 2.93
CA TRP A 53 20.46 0.60 2.39
C TRP A 53 20.85 1.63 3.47
N ILE A 54 20.27 1.57 4.67
CA ILE A 54 20.65 2.45 5.79
C ILE A 54 22.16 2.35 6.06
N LEU A 55 22.70 1.14 6.15
CA LEU A 55 24.11 0.93 6.44
C LEU A 55 25.01 1.53 5.35
N ILE A 56 24.65 1.37 4.08
CA ILE A 56 25.36 1.97 2.95
C ILE A 56 25.35 3.50 3.07
N MET A 57 24.19 4.09 3.37
CA MET A 57 24.04 5.55 3.46
C MET A 57 24.79 6.13 4.67
N LEU A 58 24.82 5.43 5.80
CA LEU A 58 25.60 5.85 6.98
C LEU A 58 27.11 5.84 6.71
N LEU A 59 27.62 4.77 6.09
CA LEU A 59 29.04 4.68 5.72
C LEU A 59 29.42 5.72 4.66
N GLY A 60 28.55 5.92 3.67
CA GLY A 60 28.72 6.93 2.63
C GLY A 60 28.74 8.34 3.20
N LEU A 61 27.78 8.68 4.06
CA LEU A 61 27.72 9.97 4.75
C LEU A 61 28.98 10.21 5.59
N ASN A 62 29.41 9.25 6.41
CA ASN A 62 30.61 9.39 7.23
C ASN A 62 31.86 9.68 6.37
N SER A 63 31.95 9.03 5.21
CA SER A 63 33.11 9.18 4.30
C SER A 63 33.14 10.54 3.58
N LYS A 64 31.98 11.15 3.30
CA LYS A 64 31.88 12.43 2.57
C LYS A 64 31.51 13.63 3.45
N TYR A 65 31.28 13.44 4.74
CA TYR A 65 30.74 14.46 5.65
C TYR A 65 31.54 15.77 5.61
N TYR A 66 32.86 15.67 5.77
CA TYR A 66 33.75 16.85 5.79
C TYR A 66 33.96 17.50 4.42
N ASN A 67 33.60 16.81 3.33
CA ASN A 67 33.70 17.33 1.96
C ASN A 67 32.41 18.05 1.51
N LEU A 68 31.32 17.86 2.24
CA LEU A 68 30.05 18.55 1.99
C LEU A 68 30.10 19.97 2.55
N SER A 69 29.45 20.91 1.85
CA SER A 69 29.20 22.24 2.42
C SER A 69 28.28 22.14 3.65
N VAL A 70 28.38 23.10 4.57
CA VAL A 70 27.60 23.12 5.82
C VAL A 70 26.09 22.97 5.55
N LEU A 71 25.55 23.69 4.58
CA LEU A 71 24.13 23.58 4.20
C LEU A 71 23.76 22.16 3.74
N HIS A 72 24.61 21.53 2.93
CA HIS A 72 24.35 20.18 2.43
C HIS A 72 24.52 19.11 3.52
N GLN A 73 25.40 19.31 4.50
CA GLN A 73 25.48 18.42 5.67
C GLN A 73 24.13 18.38 6.42
N PHE A 74 23.57 19.56 6.73
CA PHE A 74 22.28 19.66 7.41
C PHE A 74 21.14 19.06 6.59
N ILE A 75 21.06 19.38 5.30
CA ILE A 75 20.03 18.86 4.40
C ILE A 75 20.13 17.33 4.29
N THR A 76 21.33 16.79 4.08
CA THR A 76 21.55 15.34 3.92
C THR A 76 21.13 14.56 5.15
N ILE A 77 21.58 14.98 6.34
CA ILE A 77 21.22 14.33 7.61
C ILE A 77 19.70 14.36 7.80
N THR A 78 19.09 15.52 7.59
CA THR A 78 17.64 15.71 7.78
C THR A 78 16.85 14.80 6.85
N ILE A 79 17.21 14.75 5.56
CA ILE A 79 16.52 13.90 4.59
C ILE A 79 16.73 12.42 4.92
N TYR A 80 17.92 11.99 5.32
CA TYR A 80 18.16 10.58 5.67
C TYR A 80 17.31 10.14 6.86
N ILE A 81 17.25 10.95 7.93
CA ILE A 81 16.40 10.68 9.08
C ILE A 81 14.93 10.62 8.66
N LEU A 82 14.49 11.60 7.86
CA LEU A 82 13.11 11.67 7.39
C LEU A 82 12.73 10.43 6.55
N ILE A 83 13.58 10.02 5.60
CA ILE A 83 13.38 8.81 4.79
C ILE A 83 13.28 7.57 5.67
N VAL A 84 14.13 7.44 6.70
CA VAL A 84 14.10 6.28 7.60
C VAL A 84 12.79 6.21 8.38
N VAL A 85 12.36 7.33 8.96
CA VAL A 85 11.10 7.40 9.72
C VAL A 85 9.90 7.13 8.81
N LEU A 86 9.85 7.77 7.65
CA LEU A 86 8.78 7.57 6.68
C LEU A 86 8.73 6.13 6.19
N GLU A 87 9.88 5.51 5.92
CA GLU A 87 9.94 4.12 5.47
C GLU A 87 9.34 3.15 6.50
N CYS A 88 9.69 3.31 7.78
CA CYS A 88 9.15 2.48 8.85
C CYS A 88 7.62 2.57 8.93
N ILE A 89 7.08 3.80 8.92
CA ILE A 89 5.63 4.05 8.98
C ILE A 89 4.94 3.48 7.73
N ARG A 90 5.54 3.71 6.56
CA ARG A 90 5.05 3.26 5.26
C ARG A 90 4.98 1.75 5.19
N LEU A 91 6.05 1.03 5.53
CA LEU A 91 6.07 -0.44 5.53
C LEU A 91 5.05 -1.03 6.50
N TYR A 92 4.87 -0.42 7.68
CA TYR A 92 3.83 -0.83 8.63
C TYR A 92 2.43 -0.72 8.03
N PHE A 93 2.08 0.45 7.48
CA PHE A 93 0.77 0.68 6.89
C PHE A 93 0.53 -0.18 5.64
N GLY A 94 1.56 -0.38 4.81
CA GLY A 94 1.47 -1.23 3.62
C GLY A 94 1.16 -2.68 4.00
N TYR A 95 1.86 -3.20 5.01
CA TYR A 95 1.67 -4.56 5.49
C TYR A 95 0.28 -4.77 6.11
N VAL A 96 -0.08 -3.93 7.09
CA VAL A 96 -1.37 -4.03 7.80
C VAL A 96 -2.54 -3.74 6.87
N GLY A 97 -2.45 -2.67 6.08
CA GLY A 97 -3.51 -2.25 5.16
C GLY A 97 -3.82 -3.31 4.11
N ASN A 98 -2.79 -3.96 3.56
CA ASN A 98 -2.97 -5.00 2.54
C ASN A 98 -3.39 -6.37 3.11
N LEU A 99 -2.96 -6.75 4.32
CA LEU A 99 -3.41 -8.01 4.94
C LEU A 99 -4.81 -7.91 5.53
N SER A 100 -5.15 -6.77 6.11
CA SER A 100 -6.41 -6.56 6.83
C SER A 100 -7.46 -5.87 5.95
N ASP A 101 -7.20 -5.70 4.65
CA ASP A 101 -8.03 -4.97 3.68
C ASP A 101 -8.49 -3.59 4.18
N LYS A 102 -7.64 -2.91 4.94
CA LYS A 102 -7.97 -1.61 5.50
C LYS A 102 -7.58 -0.50 4.53
N ILE A 103 -8.61 0.06 3.90
CA ILE A 103 -8.50 1.17 2.94
C ILE A 103 -7.72 2.36 3.52
N PRO A 104 -8.00 2.88 4.74
CA PRO A 104 -7.31 4.09 5.20
C PRO A 104 -5.81 3.87 5.41
N GLU A 105 -5.40 2.77 6.03
CA GLU A 105 -3.99 2.42 6.20
C GLU A 105 -3.28 2.25 4.85
N LEU A 106 -3.90 1.53 3.91
CA LEU A 106 -3.32 1.33 2.59
C LEU A 106 -3.22 2.65 1.78
N ALA A 107 -4.17 3.58 1.98
CA ALA A 107 -4.12 4.91 1.38
C ALA A 107 -2.99 5.74 1.97
N CYS A 108 -2.78 5.69 3.29
CA CYS A 108 -1.63 6.32 3.95
C CYS A 108 -0.31 5.78 3.41
N PHE A 109 -0.17 4.44 3.29
CA PHE A 109 0.99 3.82 2.65
C PHE A 109 1.25 4.37 1.24
N TRP A 110 0.21 4.42 0.41
CA TRP A 110 0.33 4.88 -0.97
C TRP A 110 0.72 6.36 -1.04
N LEU A 111 0.08 7.22 -0.24
CA LEU A 111 0.39 8.65 -0.17
C LEU A 111 1.81 8.92 0.31
N ILE A 112 2.27 8.24 1.37
CA ILE A 112 3.64 8.38 1.86
C ILE A 112 4.62 7.92 0.77
N SER A 113 4.35 6.80 0.09
CA SER A 113 5.20 6.28 -0.97
C SER A 113 5.33 7.25 -2.14
N ALA A 114 4.21 7.73 -2.67
CA ALA A 114 4.17 8.55 -3.88
C ALA A 114 4.57 10.01 -3.64
N LEU A 115 4.11 10.63 -2.55
CA LEU A 115 4.25 12.06 -2.32
C LEU A 115 5.44 12.44 -1.45
N LEU A 116 5.95 11.53 -0.62
CA LEU A 116 7.06 11.83 0.29
C LEU A 116 8.28 10.99 -0.05
N GLN A 117 8.17 9.67 -0.03
CA GLN A 117 9.31 8.77 -0.14
C GLN A 117 9.99 8.85 -1.51
N PHE A 118 9.21 8.72 -2.59
CA PHE A 118 9.72 8.78 -3.96
C PHE A 118 10.44 10.11 -4.28
N PRO A 119 9.85 11.30 -4.05
CA PRO A 119 10.54 12.56 -4.34
C PRO A 119 11.76 12.81 -3.45
N LEU A 120 11.74 12.41 -2.18
CA LEU A 120 12.91 12.56 -1.29
C LEU A 120 14.09 11.69 -1.75
N MET A 121 13.82 10.43 -2.10
CA MET A 121 14.85 9.55 -2.65
C MET A 121 15.35 10.06 -4.01
N GLY A 122 14.44 10.54 -4.87
CA GLY A 122 14.79 11.16 -6.15
C GLY A 122 15.66 12.40 -5.98
N PHE A 123 15.38 13.25 -4.99
CA PHE A 123 16.18 14.43 -4.68
C PHE A 123 17.62 14.05 -4.32
N ILE A 124 17.81 13.07 -3.43
CA ILE A 124 19.16 12.58 -3.09
C ILE A 124 19.89 12.09 -4.34
N LEU A 125 19.21 11.32 -5.20
CA LEU A 125 19.84 10.71 -6.37
C LEU A 125 20.25 11.74 -7.44
N LEU A 126 19.43 12.78 -7.62
CA LEU A 126 19.58 13.77 -8.70
C LEU A 126 20.47 14.95 -8.31
N ASP A 127 20.59 15.28 -7.02
CA ASP A 127 21.44 16.38 -6.57
C ASP A 127 22.93 15.99 -6.62
N GLY A 128 23.64 16.58 -7.59
CA GLY A 128 25.07 16.38 -7.77
C GLY A 128 25.93 16.87 -6.59
N ASN A 129 25.41 17.79 -5.78
CA ASN A 129 26.14 18.35 -4.64
C ASN A 129 26.15 17.42 -3.42
N MET A 130 25.35 16.34 -3.44
CA MET A 130 25.31 15.33 -2.38
C MET A 130 26.49 14.34 -2.45
N LEU A 131 27.35 14.46 -3.47
CA LEU A 131 28.59 13.69 -3.65
C LEU A 131 28.41 12.18 -3.42
N LEU A 132 27.33 11.58 -3.95
CA LEU A 132 27.07 10.16 -3.76
C LEU A 132 28.16 9.28 -4.39
N PHE A 133 28.66 8.34 -3.60
CA PHE A 133 29.47 7.24 -4.12
C PHE A 133 28.64 6.30 -5.00
N LEU A 134 29.30 5.54 -5.88
CA LEU A 134 28.65 4.59 -6.79
C LEU A 134 27.74 3.60 -6.04
N VAL A 135 28.18 3.09 -4.89
CA VAL A 135 27.41 2.14 -4.08
C VAL A 135 26.14 2.77 -3.51
N GLU A 136 26.21 4.02 -3.03
CA GLU A 136 25.03 4.76 -2.55
C GLU A 136 24.06 5.05 -3.71
N ARG A 137 24.60 5.41 -4.89
CA ARG A 137 23.79 5.69 -6.08
C ARG A 137 23.04 4.44 -6.55
N VAL A 138 23.72 3.31 -6.66
CA VAL A 138 23.12 2.03 -7.09
C VAL A 138 22.07 1.56 -6.08
N SER A 139 22.40 1.56 -4.78
CA SER A 139 21.46 1.13 -3.73
C SER A 139 20.24 2.05 -3.64
N THR A 140 20.39 3.37 -3.74
CA THR A 140 19.27 4.32 -3.76
C THR A 140 18.41 4.12 -5.02
N SER A 141 19.03 3.87 -6.17
CA SER A 141 18.29 3.57 -7.41
C SER A 141 17.47 2.28 -7.30
N MET A 142 18.02 1.25 -6.64
CA MET A 142 17.29 0.02 -6.34
C MET A 142 16.08 0.27 -5.43
N MET A 143 16.25 1.08 -4.37
CA MET A 143 15.14 1.45 -3.49
C MET A 143 14.05 2.23 -4.23
N ILE A 144 14.42 3.18 -5.09
CA ILE A 144 13.47 3.93 -5.92
C ILE A 144 12.69 3.00 -6.85
N LEU A 145 13.35 2.03 -7.48
CA LEU A 145 12.67 1.02 -8.30
C LEU A 145 11.67 0.22 -7.47
N LEU A 146 12.04 -0.15 -6.25
CA LEU A 146 11.15 -0.88 -5.35
C LEU A 146 9.93 -0.04 -4.94
N VAL A 147 10.15 1.23 -4.57
CA VAL A 147 9.09 2.18 -4.24
C VAL A 147 8.15 2.43 -5.43
N THR A 148 8.65 2.49 -6.67
CA THR A 148 7.79 2.65 -7.85
C THR A 148 6.90 1.42 -8.07
N MET A 149 7.44 0.20 -7.89
CA MET A 149 6.64 -1.02 -7.91
C MET A 149 5.57 -1.04 -6.82
N GLU A 150 5.90 -0.57 -5.61
CA GLU A 150 4.97 -0.41 -4.49
C GLU A 150 3.86 0.60 -4.78
N ILE A 151 4.18 1.73 -5.43
CA ILE A 151 3.18 2.73 -5.84
C ILE A 151 2.19 2.13 -6.86
N ILE A 152 2.70 1.39 -7.85
CA ILE A 152 1.87 0.76 -8.89
C ILE A 152 0.98 -0.32 -8.27
N THR A 153 1.58 -1.26 -7.55
CA THR A 153 0.84 -2.38 -6.93
C THR A 153 -0.08 -1.91 -5.81
N GLY A 154 0.30 -0.86 -5.08
CA GLY A 154 -0.52 -0.19 -4.06
C GLY A 154 -1.75 0.51 -4.65
N ALA A 155 -1.61 1.21 -5.78
CA ALA A 155 -2.74 1.81 -6.48
C ALA A 155 -3.75 0.75 -6.95
N ILE A 156 -3.24 -0.37 -7.49
CA ILE A 156 -4.07 -1.50 -7.90
C ILE A 156 -4.80 -2.10 -6.70
N ALA A 157 -4.09 -2.35 -5.59
CA ALA A 157 -4.69 -2.88 -4.36
C ALA A 157 -5.80 -1.96 -3.82
N LEU A 158 -5.54 -0.64 -3.76
CA LEU A 158 -6.53 0.34 -3.32
C LEU A 158 -7.80 0.31 -4.17
N LYS A 159 -7.66 0.28 -5.49
CA LYS A 159 -8.81 0.23 -6.40
C LYS A 159 -9.63 -1.04 -6.19
N ILE A 160 -8.98 -2.20 -6.08
CA ILE A 160 -9.66 -3.49 -5.88
C ILE A 160 -10.42 -3.50 -4.55
N ILE A 161 -9.78 -3.07 -3.46
CA ILE A 161 -10.39 -3.07 -2.13
C ILE A 161 -11.57 -2.08 -2.08
N ALA A 162 -11.43 -0.89 -2.67
CA ALA A 162 -12.50 0.11 -2.72
C ALA A 162 -13.73 -0.37 -3.51
N GLU A 163 -13.52 -0.98 -4.68
CA GLU A 163 -14.61 -1.58 -5.47
C GLU A 163 -15.30 -2.74 -4.74
N CYS A 164 -14.54 -3.52 -3.95
CA CYS A 164 -15.13 -4.58 -3.18
C CYS A 164 -15.95 -4.04 -2.00
N HIS A 165 -15.44 -3.01 -1.31
CA HIS A 165 -16.13 -2.39 -0.19
C HIS A 165 -17.45 -1.76 -0.61
N SER A 166 -17.51 -1.11 -1.79
CA SER A 166 -18.76 -0.55 -2.33
C SER A 166 -19.77 -1.64 -2.68
N LYS A 167 -19.33 -2.77 -3.26
CA LYS A 167 -20.20 -3.94 -3.53
C LYS A 167 -20.73 -4.54 -2.25
N LYS A 168 -19.90 -4.70 -1.20
CA LYS A 168 -20.33 -5.20 0.12
C LYS A 168 -21.40 -4.30 0.74
N PHE A 169 -21.18 -2.98 0.70
CA PHE A 169 -22.15 -2.00 1.20
C PHE A 169 -23.49 -2.09 0.44
N TYR A 170 -23.44 -2.14 -0.89
CA TYR A 170 -24.64 -2.28 -1.72
C TYR A 170 -25.41 -3.58 -1.45
N MET A 171 -24.71 -4.70 -1.28
CA MET A 171 -25.34 -5.98 -0.95
C MET A 171 -25.97 -5.98 0.46
N ALA A 172 -25.33 -5.35 1.45
CA ALA A 172 -25.88 -5.18 2.79
C ALA A 172 -27.18 -4.34 2.77
N GLN A 173 -27.21 -3.28 1.95
CA GLN A 173 -28.41 -2.46 1.76
C GLN A 173 -29.55 -3.27 1.11
N LEU A 174 -29.24 -4.10 0.10
CA LEU A 174 -30.24 -4.97 -0.55
C LEU A 174 -30.78 -6.07 0.36
N CYS A 175 -29.95 -6.64 1.23
CA CYS A 175 -30.37 -7.69 2.17
C CYS A 175 -31.13 -7.14 3.40
N GLY A 176 -31.29 -5.82 3.53
CA GLY A 176 -31.93 -5.20 4.69
C GLY A 176 -31.15 -5.36 6.00
N THR A 177 -29.88 -5.81 5.93
CA THR A 177 -28.97 -5.97 7.07
C THR A 177 -28.13 -4.72 7.32
N ALA A 178 -28.60 -3.56 6.86
CA ALA A 178 -27.97 -2.28 7.16
C ALA A 178 -27.96 -2.08 8.68
N PRO A 179 -26.79 -1.93 9.33
CA PRO A 179 -26.77 -1.53 10.72
C PRO A 179 -27.46 -0.16 10.80
N LYS A 180 -28.53 -0.10 11.58
CA LYS A 180 -29.08 1.19 12.01
C LYS A 180 -27.99 1.86 12.83
N PHE A 181 -27.26 2.78 12.20
CA PHE A 181 -26.43 3.72 12.94
C PHE A 181 -27.41 4.63 13.69
N ASN A 182 -27.60 4.34 14.98
CA ASN A 182 -28.10 5.29 15.96
C ASN A 182 -26.95 6.18 16.42
#